data_AF-A0A7I8N271-F1
#
_entry.id   AF-A0A7I8N271-F1
#
_cell.length_a   1.000
_cell.length_b   1.000
_cell.length_c   1.000
_cell.angle_alpha   90.00
_cell.angle_beta   90.00
_cell.angle_gamma   90.00
#
_symmetry.space_group_name_H-M   'P 1'
#
loop_
_entity.id
_entity.type
_entity.pdbx_description
1 polymer ?
#
loop_
_entity_poly.entity_id
_entity_poly.type
_entity_poly.pdbx_seq_one_letter_code
_entity_poly.pdbx_strand_id
1 'polypeptide(L)'
;MKRLWSILDFFSKKRRDKALAYQDERDLFVQYYNAFRELLDSNHRVLETMADMQEKAEGTYAFDKGYLVNSFRTLIDTMEQIIGKLNLLSGNRHQTLMVPYQNCVNAIQQIIEPSVQIPETTNIIPLEQLSTADIGSAGGKMANL
;
A
#
# COMPACT_ATOMS: atom_id res chain seq x y z
N MET A 1 -15.82 59.92 23.21
CA MET A 1 -16.62 58.79 22.67
C MET A 1 -15.86 57.83 21.74
N LYS A 2 -14.91 58.27 20.90
CA LYS A 2 -14.18 57.38 19.95
C LYS A 2 -13.32 56.27 20.60
N ARG A 3 -12.80 56.47 21.82
CA ARG A 3 -11.96 55.49 22.55
C ARG A 3 -12.71 54.26 23.10
N LEU A 4 -14.01 54.40 23.39
CA LEU A 4 -14.83 53.30 23.91
C LEU A 4 -15.20 52.29 22.81
N TRP A 5 -15.40 52.77 21.59
CA TRP A 5 -15.69 51.93 20.43
C TRP A 5 -14.49 51.10 19.97
N SER A 6 -13.26 51.64 20.04
CA SER A 6 -12.05 50.88 19.68
C SER A 6 -11.76 49.73 20.66
N ILE A 7 -12.14 49.88 21.93
CA ILE A 7 -11.99 48.84 22.95
C ILE A 7 -13.00 47.71 22.71
N LEU A 8 -14.27 48.04 22.42
CA LEU A 8 -15.30 47.05 22.08
C LEU A 8 -14.96 46.26 20.80
N ASP A 9 -14.44 46.92 19.77
CA ASP A 9 -13.96 46.24 18.54
C ASP A 9 -12.75 45.34 18.81
N PHE A 10 -11.83 45.77 19.67
CA PHE A 10 -10.70 44.94 20.09
C PHE A 10 -11.14 43.66 20.83
N PHE A 11 -12.13 43.77 21.73
CA PHE A 11 -12.69 42.61 22.43
C PHE A 11 -13.50 41.68 21.52
N SER A 12 -14.21 42.25 20.54
CA SER A 12 -14.92 41.50 19.48
C SER A 12 -13.94 40.71 18.61
N LYS A 13 -12.88 41.35 18.12
CA LYS A 13 -11.82 40.73 17.31
C LYS A 13 -11.11 39.62 18.07
N LYS A 14 -10.70 39.87 19.32
CA LYS A 14 -10.04 38.87 20.17
C LYS A 14 -10.91 37.63 20.45
N ARG A 15 -12.24 37.78 20.56
CA ARG A 15 -13.15 36.63 20.67
C ARG A 15 -13.24 35.83 19.37
N ARG A 16 -13.27 36.50 18.22
CA ARG A 16 -13.28 35.83 16.90
C ARG A 16 -11.99 35.04 16.67
N ASP A 17 -10.84 35.66 16.92
CA ASP A 17 -9.53 35.00 16.75
C ASP A 17 -9.40 33.78 17.68
N LYS A 18 -9.92 33.88 18.92
CA LYS A 18 -9.96 32.74 19.85
C LYS A 18 -10.92 31.64 19.38
N ALA A 19 -12.08 32.00 18.84
CA ALA A 19 -13.05 31.03 18.30
C ALA A 19 -12.51 30.30 17.07
N LEU A 20 -11.81 31.02 16.18
CA LEU A 20 -11.10 30.44 15.03
C LEU A 20 -10.00 29.48 15.48
N ALA A 21 -9.16 29.86 16.45
CA ALA A 21 -8.14 28.97 17.01
C ALA A 21 -8.74 27.70 17.64
N TYR A 22 -9.86 27.82 18.36
CA TYR A 22 -10.57 26.64 18.89
C TYR A 22 -11.16 25.75 17.79
N GLN A 23 -11.58 26.33 16.67
CA GLN A 23 -12.06 25.57 15.52
C GLN A 23 -10.90 24.80 14.88
N ASP A 24 -9.76 25.46 14.65
CA ASP A 24 -8.55 24.83 14.11
C ASP A 24 -8.05 23.69 15.01
N GLU A 25 -8.03 23.88 16.34
CA GLU A 25 -7.67 22.84 17.31
C GLU A 25 -8.62 21.63 17.26
N ARG A 26 -9.93 21.87 17.09
CA ARG A 26 -10.92 20.80 16.94
C ARG A 26 -10.74 20.05 15.64
N ASP A 27 -10.51 20.76 14.54
CA ASP A 27 -10.33 20.16 13.22
C ASP A 27 -9.05 19.31 13.19
N LEU A 28 -7.96 19.79 13.80
CA LEU A 28 -6.74 19.01 14.00
C LEU A 28 -7.00 17.77 14.87
N PHE A 29 -7.74 17.90 15.97
CA PHE A 29 -8.09 16.76 16.81
C PHE A 29 -8.88 15.70 16.04
N VAL A 30 -9.92 16.11 15.29
CA VAL A 30 -10.75 15.19 14.49
C VAL A 30 -9.91 14.51 13.42
N GLN A 31 -9.01 15.24 12.75
CA GLN A 31 -8.11 14.68 11.75
C GLN A 31 -7.20 13.60 12.35
N TYR A 32 -6.56 13.89 13.49
CA TYR A 32 -5.66 12.93 14.15
C TYR A 32 -6.43 11.73 14.71
N TYR A 33 -7.62 11.96 15.27
CA TYR A 33 -8.46 10.86 15.77
C TYR A 33 -8.88 9.91 14.65
N ASN A 34 -9.34 10.45 13.52
CA ASN A 34 -9.71 9.64 12.35
C ASN A 34 -8.49 8.90 11.78
N ALA A 35 -7.34 9.58 11.67
CA ALA A 35 -6.11 8.94 11.22
C ALA A 35 -5.68 7.79 12.14
N PHE A 36 -5.86 7.93 13.44
CA PHE A 36 -5.58 6.87 14.41
C PHE A 36 -6.54 5.68 14.28
N ARG A 37 -7.85 5.95 14.13
CA ARG A 37 -8.85 4.91 13.88
C ARG A 37 -8.56 4.13 12.60
N GLU A 38 -8.32 4.84 11.51
CA GLU A 38 -7.98 4.24 10.21
C GLU A 38 -6.68 3.44 10.27
N LEU A 39 -5.68 3.89 11.05
CA LEU A 39 -4.45 3.14 11.28
C LEU A 39 -4.72 1.81 11.99
N LEU A 40 -5.55 1.82 13.04
CA LEU A 40 -5.92 0.59 13.77
C LEU A 40 -6.69 -0.38 12.88
N ASP A 41 -7.67 0.11 12.13
CA ASP A 41 -8.47 -0.71 11.22
C ASP A 41 -7.58 -1.32 10.13
N SER A 42 -6.65 -0.54 9.57
CA SER A 42 -5.67 -1.01 8.59
C SER A 42 -4.75 -2.08 9.19
N ASN A 43 -4.24 -1.85 10.40
CA ASN A 43 -3.39 -2.82 11.09
C ASN A 43 -4.12 -4.15 11.31
N HIS A 44 -5.37 -4.09 11.76
CA HIS A 44 -6.19 -5.27 11.97
C HIS A 44 -6.36 -6.08 10.68
N ARG A 45 -6.73 -5.41 9.58
CA ARG A 45 -6.90 -6.04 8.26
C ARG A 45 -5.62 -6.70 7.76
N VAL A 46 -4.45 -6.10 7.99
CA VAL A 46 -3.16 -6.74 7.66
C VAL A 46 -2.98 -8.03 8.47
N LEU A 47 -3.19 -7.97 9.79
CA LEU A 47 -3.03 -9.14 10.66
C LEU A 47 -3.98 -10.27 10.29
N GLU A 48 -5.24 -9.96 9.99
CA GLU A 48 -6.23 -10.93 9.51
C GLU A 48 -5.79 -11.58 8.19
N THR A 49 -5.36 -10.76 7.22
CA THR A 49 -4.87 -11.26 5.93
C THR A 49 -3.65 -12.17 6.11
N MET A 50 -2.70 -11.78 6.97
CA MET A 50 -1.51 -12.58 7.27
C MET A 50 -1.88 -13.90 7.97
N ALA A 51 -2.82 -13.88 8.91
CA ALA A 51 -3.28 -15.09 9.59
C ALA A 51 -3.95 -16.07 8.61
N ASP A 52 -4.82 -15.56 7.73
CA ASP A 52 -5.50 -16.35 6.69
C ASP A 52 -4.51 -16.94 5.67
N MET A 53 -3.47 -16.19 5.29
CA MET A 53 -2.38 -16.68 4.44
C MET A 53 -1.55 -17.75 5.15
N GLN A 54 -1.28 -17.59 6.44
CA GLN A 54 -0.51 -18.56 7.23
C GLN A 54 -1.26 -19.89 7.35
N GLU A 55 -2.55 -19.87 7.65
CA GLU A 55 -3.38 -21.09 7.75
C GLU A 55 -3.37 -21.89 6.44
N LYS A 56 -3.43 -21.19 5.29
CA LYS A 56 -3.33 -21.83 3.97
C LYS A 56 -1.93 -22.36 3.65
N ALA A 57 -0.88 -21.70 4.14
CA ALA A 57 0.49 -22.13 3.94
C ALA A 57 0.83 -23.44 4.68
N GLU A 58 0.08 -23.80 5.72
CA GLU A 58 0.24 -25.06 6.46
C GLU A 58 -0.17 -26.31 5.67
N GLY A 59 -0.76 -26.14 4.47
CA GLY A 59 -1.07 -27.22 3.53
C GLY A 59 -2.40 -27.93 3.78
N THR A 60 -3.15 -27.50 4.79
CA THR A 60 -4.48 -28.03 5.13
C THR A 60 -5.57 -27.56 4.16
N TYR A 61 -5.31 -26.50 3.38
CA TYR A 61 -6.24 -25.90 2.43
C TYR A 61 -5.59 -25.72 1.06
N ALA A 62 -6.32 -26.04 0.00
CA ALA A 62 -5.91 -25.69 -1.36
C ALA A 62 -6.17 -24.20 -1.61
N PHE A 63 -5.20 -23.51 -2.22
CA PHE A 63 -5.35 -22.14 -2.69
C PHE A 63 -4.75 -22.00 -4.09
N ASP A 64 -5.21 -21.01 -4.84
CA ASP A 64 -4.75 -20.74 -6.20
C ASP A 64 -3.87 -19.48 -6.28
N LYS A 65 -3.32 -19.23 -7.47
CA LYS A 65 -2.51 -18.03 -7.74
C LYS A 65 -3.33 -16.74 -7.58
N GLY A 66 -4.62 -16.77 -7.88
CA GLY A 66 -5.50 -15.59 -7.76
C GLY A 66 -5.64 -15.14 -6.31
N TYR A 67 -5.83 -16.10 -5.40
CA TYR A 67 -5.78 -15.88 -3.96
C TYR A 67 -4.46 -15.22 -3.54
N LEU A 68 -3.32 -15.81 -3.92
CA LEU A 68 -1.99 -15.29 -3.55
C LEU A 68 -1.80 -13.83 -4.00
N VAL A 69 -2.13 -13.52 -5.25
CA VAL A 69 -2.02 -12.16 -5.82
C VAL A 69 -2.95 -11.19 -5.09
N ASN A 70 -4.19 -11.56 -4.81
CA ASN A 70 -5.16 -10.70 -4.16
C ASN A 70 -4.82 -10.43 -2.69
N SER A 71 -4.39 -11.46 -1.94
CA SER A 71 -3.95 -11.30 -0.55
C SER A 71 -2.69 -10.43 -0.49
N PHE A 72 -1.74 -10.63 -1.40
CA PHE A 72 -0.55 -9.78 -1.49
C PHE A 72 -0.90 -8.32 -1.80
N ARG A 73 -1.76 -8.05 -2.78
CA ARG A 73 -2.26 -6.68 -3.07
C ARG A 73 -2.91 -6.04 -1.84
N THR A 74 -3.76 -6.80 -1.14
CA THR A 74 -4.39 -6.33 0.09
C THR A 74 -3.37 -5.93 1.15
N LEU A 75 -2.31 -6.72 1.34
CA LEU A 75 -1.23 -6.40 2.27
C LEU A 75 -0.47 -5.13 1.87
N ILE A 76 -0.11 -4.98 0.59
CA ILE A 76 0.62 -3.81 0.08
C ILE A 76 -0.18 -2.53 0.33
N ASP A 77 -1.41 -2.48 -0.16
CA ASP A 77 -2.27 -1.30 -0.09
C ASP A 77 -2.51 -0.90 1.37
N THR A 78 -2.78 -1.88 2.23
CA THR A 78 -3.09 -1.62 3.64
C THR A 78 -1.84 -1.23 4.44
N MET A 79 -0.67 -1.80 4.15
CA MET A 79 0.59 -1.40 4.77
C MET A 79 1.01 0.03 4.36
N GLU A 80 0.78 0.42 3.11
CA GLU A 80 1.01 1.80 2.65
C GLU A 80 0.15 2.79 3.45
N GLN A 81 -1.14 2.45 3.65
CA GLN A 81 -2.05 3.24 4.49
C GLN A 81 -1.52 3.39 5.91
N ILE A 82 -1.05 2.30 6.54
CA ILE A 82 -0.45 2.35 7.89
C ILE A 82 0.73 3.32 7.93
N ILE A 83 1.68 3.22 7.00
CA ILE A 83 2.85 4.12 6.95
C ILE A 83 2.41 5.58 6.76
N GLY A 84 1.42 5.83 5.89
CA GLY A 84 0.87 7.16 5.67
C GLY A 84 0.24 7.75 6.92
N LYS A 85 -0.62 7.00 7.61
CA LYS A 85 -1.27 7.46 8.86
C LYS A 85 -0.27 7.62 9.99
N LEU A 86 0.71 6.74 10.12
CA LEU A 86 1.77 6.84 11.12
C LEU A 86 2.60 8.12 10.91
N ASN A 87 2.89 8.48 9.66
CA ASN A 87 3.53 9.75 9.33
C ASN A 87 2.66 10.96 9.63
N LEU A 88 1.37 10.93 9.29
CA LEU A 88 0.43 12.00 9.63
C LEU A 88 0.37 12.25 11.14
N LEU A 89 0.21 11.18 11.94
CA LEU A 89 0.10 11.26 13.40
C LEU A 89 1.42 11.69 14.08
N SER A 90 2.56 11.38 13.47
CA SER A 90 3.88 11.64 14.07
C SER A 90 4.53 12.92 13.59
N GLY A 91 3.92 13.65 12.66
CA GLY A 91 4.57 14.79 12.01
C GLY A 91 5.77 14.34 11.18
N ASN A 92 5.57 13.30 10.36
CA ASN A 92 6.53 12.79 9.38
C ASN A 92 7.80 12.12 9.93
N ARG A 93 7.80 11.66 11.19
CA ARG A 93 8.98 11.01 11.80
C ARG A 93 9.34 9.65 11.20
N HIS A 94 8.46 9.07 10.38
CA HIS A 94 8.59 7.71 9.86
C HIS A 94 8.62 7.67 8.33
N GLN A 95 8.98 8.77 7.66
CA GLN A 95 9.04 8.83 6.19
C GLN A 95 10.04 7.81 5.63
N THR A 96 11.07 7.49 6.41
CA THR A 96 12.09 6.50 6.05
C THR A 96 11.56 5.07 5.93
N LEU A 97 10.37 4.76 6.46
CA LEU A 97 9.75 3.43 6.35
C LEU A 97 9.30 3.10 4.92
N MET A 98 9.11 4.09 4.06
CA MET A 98 8.69 3.85 2.67
C MET A 98 9.75 3.07 1.86
N VAL A 99 11.04 3.33 2.12
CA VAL A 99 12.14 2.65 1.43
C VAL A 99 12.20 1.14 1.73
N PRO A 100 12.29 0.68 2.99
CA PRO A 100 12.26 -0.74 3.29
C PRO A 100 10.93 -1.39 2.88
N TYR A 101 9.80 -0.69 3.01
CA TYR A 101 8.52 -1.16 2.50
C TYR A 101 8.58 -1.49 1.00
N GLN A 102 9.01 -0.53 0.17
CA GLN A 102 9.10 -0.73 -1.28
C GLN A 102 10.07 -1.86 -1.65
N ASN A 103 11.19 -1.97 -0.92
CA ASN A 103 12.15 -3.06 -1.13
C ASN A 103 11.51 -4.44 -0.86
N CYS A 104 10.75 -4.57 0.23
CA CYS A 104 10.01 -5.80 0.55
C CYS A 104 8.94 -6.11 -0.50
N VAL A 105 8.16 -5.11 -0.91
CA VAL A 105 7.12 -5.27 -1.95
C VAL A 105 7.74 -5.76 -3.24
N ASN A 106 8.82 -5.12 -3.71
CA ASN A 106 9.49 -5.50 -4.95
C ASN A 106 10.04 -6.94 -4.89
N ALA A 107 10.69 -7.31 -3.78
CA ALA A 107 11.24 -8.64 -3.59
C ALA A 107 10.16 -9.73 -3.64
N ILE A 108 9.01 -9.50 -2.98
CA ILE A 108 7.90 -10.46 -2.97
C ILE A 108 7.20 -10.50 -4.34
N GLN A 109 7.01 -9.34 -5.00
CA GLN A 109 6.37 -9.27 -6.31
C GLN A 109 7.14 -10.07 -7.37
N GLN A 110 8.48 -10.02 -7.34
CA GLN A 110 9.33 -10.83 -8.23
C GLN A 110 9.13 -12.35 -8.06
N ILE A 111 8.72 -12.79 -6.87
CA ILE A 111 8.44 -14.21 -6.60
C ILE A 111 7.04 -14.61 -7.10
N ILE A 112 6.04 -13.73 -6.93
CA ILE A 112 4.64 -14.02 -7.29
C ILE A 112 4.41 -13.89 -8.81
N GLU A 113 5.05 -12.89 -9.42
CA GLU A 113 4.99 -12.58 -10.84
C GLU A 113 6.40 -12.54 -11.41
N PRO A 114 7.07 -13.69 -11.57
CA PRO A 114 8.36 -13.72 -12.24
C PRO A 114 8.15 -13.21 -13.67
N SER A 115 8.99 -12.25 -14.08
CA SER A 115 9.01 -11.78 -15.45
C SER A 115 9.20 -12.98 -16.37
N VAL A 116 8.28 -13.21 -17.31
CA VAL A 116 8.48 -14.20 -18.36
C VAL A 116 9.69 -13.74 -19.16
N GLN A 117 10.84 -14.38 -18.93
CA GLN A 117 12.01 -14.14 -19.76
C GLN A 117 11.70 -14.73 -21.13
N ILE A 118 11.47 -13.85 -22.10
CA ILE A 118 11.42 -14.25 -23.51
C ILE A 118 12.85 -14.65 -23.85
N PRO A 119 13.11 -15.92 -24.18
CA PRO A 119 14.46 -16.35 -24.48
C PRO A 119 14.95 -15.61 -25.72
N GLU A 120 16.17 -15.04 -25.64
CA GLU A 120 16.88 -14.58 -26.83
C GLU A 120 17.11 -15.79 -27.74
N THR A 121 16.36 -15.83 -28.84
CA THR A 121 16.44 -16.92 -29.83
C THR A 121 16.72 -16.37 -31.20
N THR A 122 17.22 -17.24 -32.07
CA THR A 122 17.33 -16.93 -33.48
C THR A 122 15.94 -16.64 -34.04
N ASN A 123 15.83 -15.64 -34.93
CA ASN A 123 14.55 -15.27 -35.56
C ASN A 123 13.87 -16.42 -36.33
N ILE A 124 14.62 -17.48 -36.64
CA ILE A 124 14.16 -18.67 -37.34
C ILE A 124 14.72 -19.89 -36.61
N ILE A 125 13.82 -20.79 -36.18
CA ILE A 125 14.18 -22.10 -35.64
C ILE A 125 13.66 -23.15 -36.63
N PRO A 126 14.54 -23.96 -37.25
CA PRO A 126 14.11 -25.06 -38.11
C PRO A 126 13.25 -26.07 -37.34
N LEU A 127 12.17 -26.56 -37.96
CA LEU A 127 11.23 -27.50 -37.33
C LEU A 127 11.91 -28.77 -36.83
N GLU A 128 12.92 -29.27 -37.55
CA GLU A 128 13.69 -30.47 -37.19
C GLU A 128 14.54 -30.29 -35.91
N GLN A 129 14.75 -29.05 -35.48
CA GLN A 129 15.55 -28.70 -34.31
C GLN A 129 14.69 -28.35 -33.09
N LEU A 130 13.36 -28.31 -33.24
CA LEU A 130 12.46 -28.03 -32.14
C LEU A 130 12.41 -29.19 -31.16
N SER A 131 12.37 -28.83 -29.88
CA SER A 131 12.21 -29.75 -28.78
C SER A 131 11.31 -29.15 -27.71
N THR A 132 10.96 -29.94 -26.70
CA THR A 132 10.21 -29.48 -25.53
C THR A 132 10.92 -28.37 -24.76
N ALA A 133 12.24 -28.18 -24.96
CA ALA A 133 12.98 -27.07 -24.37
C ALA A 133 12.62 -25.72 -25.02
N ASP A 134 12.07 -25.72 -26.24
CA ASP A 134 11.80 -24.52 -27.04
C ASP A 134 10.38 -23.95 -26.83
N ILE A 135 9.65 -24.43 -25.82
CA ILE A 135 8.29 -23.96 -25.49
C ILE A 135 8.24 -22.44 -25.28
N GLY A 136 9.29 -21.88 -24.67
CA GLY A 136 9.39 -20.43 -24.43
C GLY A 136 9.51 -19.59 -25.70
N SER A 137 9.95 -20.19 -26.80
CA SER A 137 10.31 -19.50 -28.05
C SER A 137 9.35 -19.82 -29.20
N ALA A 138 8.93 -21.09 -29.32
CA ALA A 138 8.04 -21.57 -30.39
C ALA A 138 6.59 -21.80 -29.92
N GLY A 139 6.35 -21.74 -28.60
CA GLY A 139 5.05 -22.04 -27.99
C GLY A 139 4.77 -23.55 -27.89
N GLY A 140 3.91 -23.94 -26.94
CA GLY A 140 3.71 -25.35 -26.57
C GLY A 140 3.15 -26.27 -27.66
N LYS A 141 2.57 -25.72 -28.73
CA LYS A 141 2.11 -26.52 -29.88
C LYS A 141 3.25 -26.93 -30.80
N MET A 142 4.18 -26.02 -31.06
CA MET A 142 5.28 -26.25 -32.01
C MET A 142 6.42 -27.03 -31.35
N ALA A 143 6.64 -26.84 -30.06
CA ALA A 143 7.68 -27.53 -29.30
C ALA A 143 7.39 -29.03 -29.00
N ASN A 144 6.24 -29.55 -29.43
CA ASN A 144 5.79 -30.94 -29.22
C ASN A 144 5.57 -31.71 -30.55
N LEU A 145 6.06 -31.17 -31.67
CA LEU A 145 6.04 -31.85 -32.98
C LEU A 145 7.00 -33.03 -33.00
#